data_AF-A0A526YEF4-F1
#
_entry.id   AF-A0A526YEF4-F1
#
_cell.length_a   1.000
_cell.length_b   1.000
_cell.length_c   1.000
_cell.angle_alpha   90.00
_cell.angle_beta   90.00
_cell.angle_gamma   90.00
#
_symmetry.space_group_name_H-M   'P 1'
#
loop_
_entity.id
_entity.type
_entity.pdbx_description
1 polymer ?
#
loop_
_entity_poly.entity_id
_entity_poly.type
_entity_poly.pdbx_seq_one_letter_code
_entity_poly.pdbx_strand_id
1 'polypeptide(L)'
;TLLGYGPEALRAVNEASIELLLDLRNEFETAETPCVISGAIGPRGDGYKAGKMDASEAEAYHAAQIESFARTEADMVAAYT
;
A
#
# COMPACT_ATOMS: atom_id res chain seq x y z
N THR A 1 -3.22 -6.98 -14.65
CA THR A 1 -1.91 -6.40 -14.25
C THR A 1 -0.82 -7.46 -14.40
N LEU A 2 0.47 -7.12 -14.22
CA LEU A 2 1.57 -8.11 -14.29
C LEU A 2 1.43 -9.25 -13.25
N LEU A 3 0.72 -8.97 -12.16
CA LEU A 3 0.43 -9.94 -11.09
C LEU A 3 -0.73 -10.90 -11.42
N GLY A 4 -1.38 -10.77 -12.59
CA GLY A 4 -2.55 -11.56 -12.96
C GLY A 4 -3.87 -11.10 -12.34
N TYR A 5 -3.86 -10.03 -11.53
CA TYR A 5 -5.06 -9.46 -10.93
C TYR A 5 -5.77 -8.48 -11.88
N GLY A 6 -7.10 -8.51 -11.87
CA GLY A 6 -7.93 -7.42 -12.35
C GLY A 6 -7.98 -6.25 -11.34
N PRO A 7 -8.51 -5.07 -11.71
CA PRO A 7 -8.55 -3.91 -10.83
C PRO A 7 -9.25 -4.18 -9.49
N GLU A 8 -10.42 -4.84 -9.50
CA GLU A 8 -11.17 -5.15 -8.28
C GLU A 8 -10.42 -6.12 -7.38
N ALA A 9 -9.81 -7.16 -7.96
CA ALA A 9 -9.03 -8.13 -7.22
C ALA A 9 -7.75 -7.51 -6.64
N LEU A 10 -7.15 -6.54 -7.34
CA LEU A 10 -6.00 -5.79 -6.84
C LEU A 10 -6.40 -4.86 -5.69
N ARG A 11 -7.56 -4.21 -5.77
CA ARG A 11 -8.10 -3.44 -4.63
C ARG A 11 -8.34 -4.34 -3.43
N ALA A 12 -9.02 -5.47 -3.63
CA ALA A 12 -9.35 -6.42 -2.57
C ALA A 12 -8.10 -6.95 -1.84
N VAL A 13 -7.01 -7.27 -2.56
CA VAL A 13 -5.77 -7.75 -1.90
C VAL A 13 -5.06 -6.64 -1.12
N ASN A 14 -5.13 -5.39 -1.58
CA ASN A 14 -4.60 -4.25 -0.81
C ASN A 14 -5.43 -4.00 0.47
N GLU A 15 -6.76 -4.01 0.37
CA GLU A 15 -7.65 -3.87 1.52
C GLU A 15 -7.43 -5.01 2.54
N ALA A 16 -7.37 -6.26 2.07
CA ALA A 16 -7.10 -7.43 2.92
C ALA A 16 -5.71 -7.39 3.58
N SER A 17 -4.72 -6.78 2.93
CA SER A 17 -3.39 -6.62 3.54
C SER A 17 -3.42 -5.69 4.76
N ILE A 18 -4.25 -4.65 4.73
CA ILE A 18 -4.43 -3.74 5.87
C ILE A 18 -5.25 -4.41 6.97
N GLU A 19 -6.29 -5.17 6.62
CA GLU A 19 -7.08 -5.94 7.59
C GLU A 19 -6.19 -6.91 8.39
N LEU A 20 -5.28 -7.61 7.72
CA LEU A 20 -4.28 -8.45 8.38
C LEU A 20 -3.39 -7.67 9.37
N LEU A 21 -2.94 -6.47 8.99
CA LEU A 21 -2.12 -5.64 9.87
C LEU A 21 -2.94 -5.07 11.04
N LEU A 22 -4.24 -4.83 10.84
CA LEU A 22 -5.14 -4.39 11.89
C LEU A 22 -5.34 -5.48 12.95
N ASP A 23 -5.43 -6.74 12.56
CA ASP A 23 -5.44 -7.86 13.51
C ASP A 23 -4.19 -7.88 14.38
N LEU A 24 -3.02 -7.65 13.78
CA LEU A 24 -1.76 -7.55 14.51
C LEU A 24 -1.72 -6.33 15.44
N ARG A 25 -2.19 -5.15 14.98
CA ARG A 25 -2.33 -3.97 15.85
C ARG A 25 -3.20 -4.29 17.05
N ASN A 26 -4.35 -4.92 16.84
CA ASN A 26 -5.29 -5.26 17.91
C ASN A 26 -4.68 -6.21 18.95
N GLU A 27 -3.77 -7.09 18.54
CA GLU A 27 -3.08 -8.02 19.43
C GLU A 27 -1.91 -7.37 20.19
N PHE A 28 -1.12 -6.53 19.53
CA PHE A 28 0.19 -6.08 20.04
C PHE A 28 0.24 -4.61 20.48
N GLU A 29 -0.72 -3.77 20.08
CA GLU A 29 -0.74 -2.37 20.49
C GLU A 29 -0.99 -2.23 21.99
N THR A 30 -0.21 -1.34 22.62
CA THR A 30 -0.42 -0.92 24.01
C THR A 30 -0.31 0.59 24.10
N ALA A 31 -0.69 1.16 25.25
CA ALA A 31 -0.51 2.59 25.49
C ALA A 31 0.96 3.05 25.43
N GLU A 32 1.92 2.15 25.67
CA GLU A 32 3.37 2.45 25.64
C GLU A 32 3.99 2.14 24.26
N THR A 33 3.33 1.31 23.45
CA THR A 33 3.81 0.84 22.14
C THR A 33 2.72 0.99 21.07
N PRO A 34 2.40 2.24 20.66
CA PRO A 34 1.45 2.46 19.58
C PRO A 34 1.96 1.85 18.27
N CYS A 35 1.06 1.23 17.49
CA CYS A 35 1.41 0.52 16.27
C CYS A 35 0.84 1.24 15.04
N VAL A 36 1.70 1.88 14.23
CA VAL A 36 1.29 2.55 12.98
C VAL A 36 1.23 1.55 11.83
N ILE A 37 0.16 1.57 11.04
CA ILE A 37 -0.02 0.77 9.84
C ILE A 37 0.38 1.60 8.63
N SER A 38 1.43 1.15 7.96
CA SER A 38 1.94 1.76 6.74
C SER A 38 1.44 1.01 5.49
N GLY A 39 0.64 1.70 4.67
CA GLY A 39 0.30 1.26 3.33
C GLY A 39 1.53 1.35 2.42
N ALA A 40 2.22 0.24 2.23
CA ALA A 40 3.45 0.21 1.45
C ALA A 40 3.16 0.25 -0.06
N ILE A 41 3.79 1.20 -0.76
CA ILE A 41 3.84 1.21 -2.23
C ILE A 41 5.27 0.99 -2.70
N GLY A 42 5.42 0.17 -3.74
CA GLY A 42 6.69 -0.08 -4.41
C GLY A 42 6.81 0.70 -5.72
N PRO A 43 7.96 0.62 -6.42
CA PRO A 43 8.19 1.25 -7.69
C PRO A 43 7.44 0.47 -8.77
N ARG A 44 7.10 1.13 -9.88
CA ARG A 44 6.47 0.44 -11.03
C ARG A 44 7.33 -0.68 -11.62
N GLY A 45 8.65 -0.59 -11.47
CA GLY A 45 9.62 -1.50 -12.07
C GLY A 45 10.61 -2.04 -11.04
N ASP A 46 11.85 -2.23 -11.47
CA ASP A 46 12.95 -2.67 -10.61
C ASP A 46 13.44 -1.48 -9.77
N GLY A 47 13.31 -1.57 -8.43
CA GLY A 47 13.69 -0.51 -7.49
C GLY A 47 15.18 -0.15 -7.50
N TYR A 48 16.05 -1.04 -8.00
CA TYR A 48 17.48 -0.76 -8.14
C TYR A 48 17.85 -0.06 -9.46
N LYS A 49 16.85 0.24 -10.30
CA LYS A 49 17.03 0.96 -11.56
C LYS A 49 16.24 2.27 -11.52
N ALA A 50 16.79 3.30 -12.14
CA ALA A 50 16.07 4.55 -12.30
C ALA A 50 14.74 4.30 -13.03
N GLY A 51 13.64 4.71 -12.40
CA GLY A 51 12.33 4.76 -13.02
C GLY A 51 12.31 5.72 -14.20
N LYS A 52 11.36 5.51 -15.11
CA LYS A 52 11.17 6.38 -16.29
C LYS A 52 9.87 7.18 -16.25
N MET A 53 9.16 7.16 -15.12
CA MET A 53 7.89 7.88 -14.99
C MET A 53 8.15 9.34 -14.69
N ASP A 54 7.39 10.22 -15.35
CA ASP A 54 7.21 11.57 -14.84
C ASP A 54 6.24 11.59 -13.63
N ALA A 55 6.03 12.77 -13.06
CA ALA A 55 5.20 12.92 -11.87
C ALA A 55 3.73 12.53 -12.12
N SER A 56 3.17 12.89 -13.28
CA SER A 56 1.77 12.60 -13.64
C SER A 56 1.57 11.11 -13.89
N GLU A 57 2.55 10.45 -14.53
CA GLU A 57 2.54 9.00 -14.72
C GLU A 57 2.66 8.25 -13.39
N ALA A 58 3.49 8.74 -12.48
CA ALA A 58 3.62 8.15 -11.14
C ALA A 58 2.31 8.30 -10.34
N GLU A 59 1.72 9.49 -10.34
CA GLU A 59 0.41 9.73 -9.71
C GLU A 59 -0.65 8.76 -10.24
N ALA A 60 -0.84 8.72 -11.56
CA ALA A 60 -1.84 7.85 -12.20
C ALA A 60 -1.58 6.36 -11.93
N TYR A 61 -0.32 5.93 -11.87
CA TYR A 61 0.03 4.54 -11.61
C TYR A 61 -0.24 4.13 -10.15
N HIS A 62 0.11 4.98 -9.18
CA HIS A 62 -0.03 4.67 -7.75
C HIS A 62 -1.42 4.97 -7.18
N ALA A 63 -2.21 5.84 -7.84
CA ALA A 63 -3.52 6.30 -7.36
C ALA A 63 -4.43 5.15 -6.91
N ALA A 64 -4.62 4.13 -7.74
CA ALA A 64 -5.55 3.03 -7.42
C ALA A 64 -5.17 2.26 -6.14
N GLN A 65 -3.87 2.07 -5.88
CA GLN A 65 -3.40 1.39 -4.67
C GLN A 65 -3.55 2.31 -3.44
N ILE A 66 -3.19 3.58 -3.57
CA ILE A 66 -3.34 4.59 -2.51
C ILE A 66 -4.81 4.79 -2.14
N GLU A 67 -5.71 4.85 -3.13
CA GLU A 67 -7.17 4.91 -2.92
C GLU A 67 -7.69 3.67 -2.19
N SER A 68 -7.12 2.49 -2.45
CA SER A 68 -7.47 1.27 -1.72
C SER A 68 -7.09 1.41 -0.24
N PHE A 69 -5.87 1.87 0.06
CA PHE A 69 -5.44 2.12 1.45
C PHE A 69 -6.25 3.22 2.14
N ALA A 70 -6.62 4.29 1.45
CA ALA A 70 -7.41 5.39 2.01
C ALA A 70 -8.83 4.98 2.45
N ARG A 71 -9.29 3.78 2.08
CA ARG A 71 -10.58 3.21 2.49
C ARG A 71 -10.47 2.24 3.68
N THR A 72 -9.29 2.18 4.30
CA THR A 72 -8.94 1.24 5.37
C THR A 72 -8.35 1.97 6.58
N GLU A 73 -7.93 1.23 7.61
CA GLU A 73 -7.28 1.75 8.82
C GLU A 73 -5.77 2.04 8.65
N ALA A 74 -5.28 2.16 7.42
CA ALA A 74 -3.91 2.58 7.16
C ALA A 74 -3.72 4.06 7.56
N ASP A 75 -2.74 4.35 8.43
CA ASP A 75 -2.54 5.73 8.91
C ASP A 75 -1.67 6.56 7.97
N MET A 76 -0.85 5.89 7.17
CA MET A 76 0.07 6.54 6.25
C MET A 76 0.32 5.67 5.01
N VAL A 77 0.80 6.32 3.95
CA VAL A 77 1.40 5.65 2.80
C VAL A 77 2.90 5.91 2.82
N ALA A 78 3.69 4.85 2.65
CA ALA A 78 5.14 4.96 2.51
C ALA A 78 5.59 4.32 1.20
N ALA A 79 6.37 5.07 0.44
CA ALA A 79 7.08 4.53 -0.71
C ALA A 79 8.37 3.87 -0.25
N TYR A 80 8.51 2.58 -0.55
CA TYR A 80 9.72 1.81 -0.29
C TYR A 80 10.23 1.23 -1.59
N THR A 81 11.52 1.39 -1.88
CA THR A 81 12.40 0.51 -2.69
C THR A 81 13.65 1.23 -3.15
#